data_AF-A0A7S0ZPN5-F1
#
_entry.id   AF-A0A7S0ZPN5-F1
#
_cell.length_a   1.000
_cell.length_b   1.000
_cell.length_c   1.000
_cell.angle_alpha   90.00
_cell.angle_beta   90.00
_cell.angle_gamma   90.00
#
_symmetry.space_group_name_H-M   'P 1'
#
loop_
_entity.id
_entity.type
_entity.pdbx_description
1 polymer ?
#
loop_
_entity_poly.entity_id
_entity_poly.type
_entity_poly.pdbx_seq_one_letter_code
_entity_poly.pdbx_strand_id
1 'polypeptide(L)'
;SDVGSTAFSVCATNGNVEAARAFCDIDKTGDVNTLNSLGAASLHNAAENGHLEVVQLLLHRRAVVDVRKSPHSSTAGRTALHCASANCHVQICKVLLEHKASVCATDAKGATPFQLAANELPLVIGSQASTARSDTLRCLREAEGILDNEDRLQ
;
A
#
# COMPACT_ATOMS: atom_id res chain seq x y z
N SER A 1 -4.56 4.33 -23.77
CA SER A 1 -5.33 5.41 -23.14
C SER A 1 -5.04 5.46 -21.65
N ASP A 2 -4.30 6.49 -21.27
CA ASP A 2 -4.31 7.19 -19.98
C ASP A 2 -5.66 7.26 -19.24
N VAL A 3 -6.78 7.25 -19.98
CA VAL A 3 -8.14 7.22 -19.41
C VAL A 3 -8.42 5.96 -18.56
N GLY A 4 -7.94 4.79 -18.97
CA GLY A 4 -8.20 3.52 -18.26
C GLY A 4 -7.49 3.45 -16.90
N SER A 5 -6.20 3.81 -16.89
CA SER A 5 -5.39 3.96 -15.68
C SER A 5 -5.98 4.99 -14.71
N THR A 6 -6.46 6.11 -15.25
CA THR A 6 -7.09 7.17 -14.45
C THR A 6 -8.38 6.68 -13.81
N ALA A 7 -9.27 6.03 -14.58
CA ALA A 7 -10.53 5.50 -14.06
C ALA A 7 -10.32 4.46 -12.95
N PHE A 8 -9.36 3.53 -13.13
CA PHE A 8 -9.04 2.54 -12.10
C PHE A 8 -8.47 3.20 -10.83
N SER A 9 -7.59 4.19 -11.00
CA SER A 9 -7.02 4.92 -9.87
C SER A 9 -8.10 5.63 -9.04
N VAL A 10 -9.15 6.16 -9.68
CA VAL A 10 -10.30 6.78 -8.98
C VAL A 10 -11.10 5.73 -8.22
N CYS A 11 -11.34 4.55 -8.80
CA CYS A 11 -12.01 3.46 -8.09
C CYS A 11 -11.21 3.04 -6.85
N ALA A 12 -9.88 2.96 -6.97
CA ALA A 12 -8.99 2.64 -5.87
C ALA A 12 -8.95 3.71 -4.78
N THR A 13 -9.01 5.00 -5.13
CA THR A 13 -9.11 6.09 -4.15
C THR A 13 -10.44 6.05 -3.40
N ASN A 14 -11.55 5.81 -4.11
CA ASN A 14 -12.90 5.85 -3.53
C ASN A 14 -13.34 4.54 -2.90
N GLY A 15 -12.57 3.46 -3.06
CA GLY A 15 -12.94 2.13 -2.56
C GLY A 15 -14.10 1.49 -3.31
N ASN A 16 -14.40 1.95 -4.53
CA ASN A 16 -15.51 1.42 -5.31
C ASN A 16 -15.11 0.07 -5.94
N VAL A 17 -15.30 -1.00 -5.16
CA VAL A 17 -14.97 -2.37 -5.54
C VAL A 17 -15.74 -2.82 -6.77
N GLU A 18 -17.03 -2.49 -6.87
CA GLU A 18 -17.87 -2.91 -8.01
C GLU A 18 -17.36 -2.28 -9.30
N ALA A 19 -17.07 -0.98 -9.30
CA ALA A 19 -16.49 -0.31 -10.46
C ALA A 19 -15.10 -0.87 -10.78
N ALA A 20 -14.25 -1.11 -9.77
CA ALA A 20 -12.93 -1.71 -9.98
C ALA A 20 -13.03 -3.12 -10.60
N ARG A 21 -14.00 -3.95 -10.18
CA ARG A 21 -14.28 -5.26 -10.77
C ARG A 21 -14.80 -5.13 -12.21
N ALA A 22 -15.77 -4.27 -12.45
CA ALA A 22 -16.33 -4.04 -13.78
C ALA A 22 -15.24 -3.58 -14.78
N PHE A 23 -14.33 -2.68 -14.35
CA PHE A 23 -13.19 -2.29 -15.17
C PHE A 23 -12.24 -3.46 -15.44
N CYS A 24 -11.95 -4.29 -14.43
CA CYS A 24 -11.16 -5.50 -14.62
C CYS A 24 -11.79 -6.49 -15.61
N ASP A 25 -13.12 -6.58 -15.65
CA ASP A 25 -13.84 -7.49 -16.55
C ASP A 25 -13.85 -7.00 -18.00
N ILE A 26 -13.97 -5.68 -18.19
CA ILE A 26 -13.97 -5.02 -19.51
C ILE A 26 -12.55 -4.95 -20.08
N ASP A 27 -11.57 -4.54 -19.28
CA ASP A 27 -10.17 -4.44 -19.69
C ASP A 27 -9.31 -5.46 -18.94
N LYS A 28 -9.23 -6.66 -19.51
CA LYS A 28 -8.37 -7.75 -19.00
C LYS A 28 -6.88 -7.48 -19.21
N THR A 29 -6.53 -6.51 -20.05
CA THR A 29 -5.15 -6.17 -20.44
C THR A 29 -4.60 -4.93 -19.74
N GLY A 30 -5.46 -4.18 -19.05
CA GLY A 30 -5.10 -2.94 -18.39
C GLY A 30 -3.98 -3.13 -17.38
N ASP A 31 -2.88 -2.38 -17.56
CA ASP A 31 -1.76 -2.38 -16.65
C ASP A 31 -2.11 -1.62 -15.35
N VAL A 32 -2.34 -2.40 -14.29
CA VAL A 32 -2.69 -1.90 -12.95
C VAL A 32 -1.53 -1.20 -12.23
N ASN A 33 -0.32 -1.26 -12.79
CA ASN A 33 0.90 -0.66 -12.21
C ASN A 33 1.17 0.76 -12.71
N THR A 34 0.42 1.20 -13.71
CA THR A 34 0.52 2.55 -14.27
C THR A 34 0.36 3.61 -13.18
N LEU A 35 1.22 4.63 -13.23
CA LEU A 35 1.15 5.76 -12.31
C LEU A 35 0.15 6.79 -12.84
N ASN A 36 -0.70 7.30 -11.95
CA ASN A 36 -1.56 8.45 -12.27
C ASN A 36 -0.75 9.77 -12.34
N SER A 37 -1.42 10.88 -12.59
CA SER A 37 -0.81 12.22 -12.67
C SER A 37 -0.11 12.68 -11.38
N LEU A 38 -0.42 12.07 -10.23
CA LEU A 38 0.24 12.32 -8.94
C LEU A 38 1.45 11.40 -8.72
N GLY A 39 1.80 10.59 -9.72
CA GLY A 39 2.88 9.63 -9.66
C GLY A 39 2.59 8.42 -8.76
N ALA A 40 1.32 8.07 -8.56
CA ALA A 40 0.88 6.98 -7.71
C ALA A 40 0.20 5.87 -8.52
N ALA A 41 0.59 4.61 -8.29
CA ALA A 41 -0.17 3.46 -8.78
C ALA A 41 -1.47 3.29 -7.96
N SER A 42 -2.46 2.63 -8.55
CA SER A 42 -3.75 2.34 -7.91
C SER A 42 -3.61 1.62 -6.57
N LEU A 43 -2.61 0.74 -6.43
CA LEU A 43 -2.33 0.03 -5.18
C LEU A 43 -1.95 0.99 -4.04
N HIS A 44 -1.24 2.09 -4.32
CA HIS A 44 -0.94 3.11 -3.31
C HIS A 44 -2.22 3.77 -2.80
N ASN A 45 -3.10 4.18 -3.70
CA ASN A 45 -4.33 4.91 -3.32
C ASN A 45 -5.27 4.01 -2.51
N ALA A 46 -5.44 2.75 -2.91
CA ALA A 46 -6.24 1.77 -2.17
C ALA A 46 -5.64 1.50 -0.77
N ALA A 47 -4.32 1.36 -0.68
CA ALA A 47 -3.62 1.14 0.57
C ALA A 47 -3.66 2.37 1.51
N GLU A 48 -3.52 3.57 0.97
CA GLU A 48 -3.57 4.85 1.70
C GLU A 48 -4.96 5.09 2.31
N ASN A 49 -6.02 4.79 1.56
CA ASN A 49 -7.40 5.04 1.97
C ASN A 49 -8.07 3.88 2.73
N GLY A 50 -7.37 2.75 2.94
CA GLY A 50 -7.90 1.66 3.75
C GLY A 50 -8.82 0.68 3.01
N HIS A 51 -8.80 0.66 1.68
CA HIS A 51 -9.71 -0.13 0.86
C HIS A 51 -9.19 -1.56 0.62
N LEU A 52 -9.29 -2.41 1.65
CA LEU A 52 -8.76 -3.78 1.67
C LEU A 52 -9.21 -4.62 0.46
N GLU A 53 -10.49 -4.58 0.10
CA GLU A 53 -11.01 -5.38 -1.02
C GLU A 53 -10.41 -4.95 -2.37
N VAL A 54 -10.17 -3.64 -2.56
CA VAL A 54 -9.54 -3.15 -3.78
C VAL A 54 -8.05 -3.53 -3.82
N VAL A 55 -7.36 -3.50 -2.67
CA VAL A 55 -5.98 -4.00 -2.55
C VAL A 55 -5.92 -5.48 -2.96
N GLN A 56 -6.78 -6.33 -2.42
CA GLN A 56 -6.81 -7.75 -2.76
C GLN A 56 -7.11 -8.00 -4.24
N LEU A 57 -8.04 -7.23 -4.83
CA LEU A 57 -8.35 -7.30 -6.25
C LEU A 57 -7.13 -6.94 -7.11
N LEU A 58 -6.43 -5.85 -6.76
CA LEU A 58 -5.22 -5.41 -7.45
C LEU A 58 -4.10 -6.45 -7.40
N LEU A 59 -3.86 -7.04 -6.22
CA LEU A 59 -2.86 -8.09 -6.04
C LEU A 59 -3.23 -9.36 -6.82
N HIS A 60 -4.51 -9.74 -6.86
CA HIS A 60 -5.00 -10.83 -7.72
C HIS A 60 -4.74 -10.56 -9.21
N ARG A 61 -4.79 -9.30 -9.62
CA ARG A 61 -4.44 -8.85 -10.98
C ARG A 61 -2.94 -8.67 -11.20
N ARG A 62 -2.11 -9.22 -10.31
CA ARG A 62 -0.65 -9.17 -10.37
C ARG A 62 -0.10 -7.74 -10.35
N ALA A 63 -0.74 -6.86 -9.59
CA ALA A 63 -0.12 -5.59 -9.24
C ALA A 63 1.23 -5.85 -8.57
N VAL A 64 2.26 -5.14 -9.02
CA VAL A 64 3.59 -5.17 -8.45
C VAL A 64 3.50 -4.53 -7.07
N VAL A 65 3.90 -5.29 -6.06
CA VAL A 65 3.67 -4.95 -4.64
C VAL A 65 4.53 -3.76 -4.20
N ASP A 66 5.78 -3.74 -4.65
CA ASP A 66 6.78 -2.72 -4.29
C ASP A 66 6.96 -1.65 -5.39
N VAL A 67 5.90 -1.33 -6.15
CA VAL A 67 5.93 -0.14 -7.00
C VAL A 67 6.22 1.07 -6.11
N ARG A 68 7.11 1.93 -6.59
CA ARG A 68 7.49 3.17 -5.88
C ARG A 68 6.77 4.35 -6.52
N LYS A 69 6.21 5.23 -5.69
CA LYS A 69 5.67 6.52 -6.18
C LYS A 69 6.78 7.32 -6.89
N SER A 70 6.40 8.05 -7.92
CA SER A 70 7.29 8.89 -8.75
C SER A 70 8.16 9.80 -7.89
N PRO A 71 9.42 10.07 -8.29
CA PRO A 71 10.29 11.02 -7.59
C PRO A 71 9.72 12.44 -7.54
N HIS A 72 8.77 12.78 -8.42
CA HIS A 72 8.08 14.08 -8.45
C HIS A 72 6.82 14.13 -7.57
N SER A 73 6.47 13.03 -6.90
CA SER A 73 5.32 12.96 -5.98
C SER A 73 5.68 13.58 -4.63
N SER A 74 4.70 14.16 -3.93
CA SER A 74 4.87 14.67 -2.56
C SER A 74 5.29 13.58 -1.55
N THR A 75 5.06 12.32 -1.92
CA THR A 75 5.39 11.11 -1.14
C THR A 75 6.32 10.20 -1.94
N ALA A 76 7.29 10.81 -2.64
CA ALA A 76 8.25 10.14 -3.50
C ALA A 76 8.87 8.89 -2.86
N GLY A 77 8.99 7.83 -3.66
CA GLY A 77 9.62 6.59 -3.24
C GLY A 77 8.81 5.72 -2.27
N ARG A 78 7.68 6.20 -1.72
CA ARG A 78 6.79 5.36 -0.91
C ARG A 78 6.26 4.19 -1.75
N THR A 79 6.14 3.03 -1.12
CA THR A 79 5.44 1.84 -1.64
C THR A 79 4.02 1.78 -1.05
N ALA A 80 3.20 0.82 -1.51
CA ALA A 80 1.88 0.59 -0.92
C ALA A 80 1.95 0.29 0.59
N LEU A 81 2.99 -0.42 1.04
CA LEU A 81 3.18 -0.73 2.46
C LEU A 81 3.43 0.55 3.27
N HIS A 82 4.25 1.49 2.77
CA HIS A 82 4.44 2.80 3.41
C HIS A 82 3.10 3.55 3.58
N CYS A 83 2.27 3.57 2.53
CA CYS A 83 0.95 4.23 2.55
C CYS A 83 0.00 3.60 3.59
N ALA A 84 -0.07 2.27 3.64
CA ALA A 84 -0.89 1.55 4.62
C ALA A 84 -0.39 1.75 6.05
N SER A 85 0.93 1.70 6.26
CA SER A 85 1.56 1.85 7.57
C SER A 85 1.38 3.25 8.14
N ALA A 86 1.59 4.30 7.33
CA ALA A 86 1.39 5.69 7.74
C ALA A 86 -0.05 5.97 8.21
N ASN A 87 -1.04 5.26 7.63
CA ASN A 87 -2.45 5.40 7.97
C ASN A 87 -2.98 4.32 8.94
N CYS A 88 -2.09 3.46 9.48
CA CYS A 88 -2.42 2.40 10.44
C CYS A 88 -3.43 1.36 9.93
N HIS A 89 -3.43 1.05 8.63
CA HIS A 89 -4.29 0.03 8.04
C HIS A 89 -3.68 -1.36 8.18
N VAL A 90 -3.74 -1.91 9.41
CA VAL A 90 -3.05 -3.17 9.77
C VAL A 90 -3.40 -4.35 8.87
N GLN A 91 -4.66 -4.51 8.47
CA GLN A 91 -5.08 -5.63 7.62
C GLN A 91 -4.49 -5.53 6.22
N ILE A 92 -4.35 -4.32 5.69
CA ILE A 92 -3.69 -4.09 4.41
C ILE A 92 -2.19 -4.36 4.53
N CYS A 93 -1.56 -3.94 5.63
CA CYS A 93 -0.15 -4.25 5.88
C CYS A 93 0.09 -5.77 5.84
N LYS A 94 -0.76 -6.56 6.52
CA LYS A 94 -0.68 -8.02 6.50
C LYS A 94 -0.79 -8.60 5.09
N VAL A 95 -1.81 -8.21 4.33
CA VAL A 95 -1.99 -8.70 2.95
C VAL A 95 -0.80 -8.33 2.06
N LEU A 96 -0.26 -7.12 2.19
CA LEU A 96 0.92 -6.71 1.42
C LEU A 96 2.15 -7.55 1.80
N LEU A 97 2.38 -7.82 3.09
CA LEU A 97 3.47 -8.66 3.59
C LEU A 97 3.33 -10.12 3.15
N GLU A 98 2.11 -10.68 3.17
CA GLU A 98 1.80 -12.01 2.63
C GLU A 98 2.15 -12.11 1.14
N HIS A 99 1.99 -11.01 0.40
CA HIS A 99 2.41 -10.86 -0.99
C HIS A 99 3.88 -10.43 -1.16
N LYS A 100 4.71 -10.59 -0.13
CA LYS A 100 6.15 -10.34 -0.11
C LYS A 100 6.54 -8.87 -0.31
N ALA A 101 5.72 -7.92 0.18
CA ALA A 101 6.14 -6.53 0.26
C ALA A 101 7.41 -6.39 1.11
N SER A 102 8.35 -5.58 0.65
CA SER A 102 9.57 -5.31 1.39
C SER A 102 9.30 -4.44 2.62
N VAL A 103 9.30 -5.04 3.81
CA VAL A 103 9.13 -4.34 5.09
C VAL A 103 10.27 -3.36 5.40
N CYS A 104 11.47 -3.62 4.88
CA CYS A 104 12.65 -2.77 5.03
C CYS A 104 12.84 -1.76 3.89
N ALA A 105 11.88 -1.65 2.95
CA ALA A 105 12.00 -0.67 1.87
C ALA A 105 12.04 0.74 2.45
N THR A 106 12.85 1.63 1.88
CA THR A 106 12.89 3.03 2.29
C THR A 106 12.25 3.94 1.25
N ASP A 107 11.51 4.95 1.68
CA ASP A 107 11.03 6.02 0.80
C ASP A 107 12.17 6.98 0.39
N ALA A 108 11.86 8.06 -0.34
CA ALA A 108 12.88 9.02 -0.79
C ALA A 108 13.56 9.81 0.36
N LYS A 109 12.96 9.81 1.56
CA LYS A 109 13.55 10.42 2.76
C LYS A 109 14.32 9.41 3.60
N GLY A 110 14.43 8.16 3.16
CA GLY A 110 15.07 7.08 3.90
C GLY A 110 14.18 6.47 4.98
N ALA A 111 12.88 6.80 5.03
CA ALA A 111 11.98 6.29 6.06
C ALA A 111 11.44 4.90 5.67
N THR A 112 11.44 3.96 6.61
CA THR A 112 10.78 2.65 6.45
C THR A 112 9.28 2.72 6.75
N PRO A 113 8.46 1.73 6.31
CA PRO A 113 7.06 1.64 6.72
C PRO A 113 6.87 1.68 8.24
N PHE A 114 7.73 1.01 9.00
CA PHE A 114 7.72 1.04 10.47
C PHE A 114 7.93 2.47 11.01
N GLN A 115 8.97 3.16 10.52
CA GLN A 115 9.27 4.52 10.94
C GLN A 115 8.15 5.49 10.59
N LEU A 116 7.49 5.32 9.44
CA LEU A 116 6.31 6.12 9.09
C LEU A 116 5.14 5.83 10.03
N ALA A 117 4.82 4.57 10.34
CA ALA A 117 3.74 4.25 11.30
C ALA A 117 4.00 4.82 12.69
N ALA A 118 5.27 4.90 13.10
CA ALA A 118 5.67 5.45 14.40
C ALA A 118 5.57 6.98 14.44
N ASN A 119 5.96 7.65 13.36
CA ASN A 119 6.10 9.11 13.31
C ASN A 119 4.83 9.83 12.83
N GLU A 120 4.01 9.18 12.01
CA GLU A 120 2.78 9.76 11.50
C GLU A 120 1.67 9.63 12.55
N LEU A 121 0.93 10.73 12.77
CA LEU A 121 -0.28 10.71 13.57
C LEU A 121 -1.43 10.17 12.73
N PRO A 122 -2.08 9.04 13.10
CA PRO A 122 -3.21 8.55 12.35
C PRO A 122 -4.28 9.64 12.35
N LEU A 123 -4.92 9.82 11.19
CA LEU A 123 -6.03 10.75 11.04
C LEU A 123 -7.21 10.40 11.99
N VAL A 124 -7.23 9.16 12.50
CA VAL A 124 -8.21 8.68 13.47
C VAL A 124 -7.90 9.28 14.85
N ILE A 125 -8.85 10.04 15.38
CA ILE A 125 -8.81 10.61 16.73
C ILE A 125 -9.71 9.79 17.65
N GLY A 126 -9.13 9.08 18.62
CA GLY A 126 -9.87 8.25 19.59
C GLY A 126 -9.10 7.03 20.09
N SER A 127 -9.70 6.27 21.01
CA SER A 127 -9.08 5.06 21.61
C SER A 127 -8.68 4.00 20.57
N GLN A 128 -9.45 3.89 19.49
CA GLN A 128 -9.19 2.96 18.38
C GLN A 128 -7.91 3.28 17.61
N ALA A 129 -7.51 4.56 17.55
CA ALA A 129 -6.31 4.97 16.83
C ALA A 129 -5.02 4.51 17.52
N SER A 130 -5.01 4.53 18.85
CA SER A 130 -3.88 4.05 19.65
C SER A 130 -3.69 2.54 19.47
N THR A 131 -4.78 1.78 19.46
CA THR A 131 -4.77 0.34 19.23
C THR A 131 -4.32 0.01 17.79
N ALA A 132 -4.91 0.67 16.79
CA ALA A 132 -4.57 0.45 15.38
C ALA A 132 -3.09 0.73 15.08
N ARG A 133 -2.52 1.79 15.65
CA ARG A 133 -1.09 2.08 15.54
C ARG A 133 -0.26 1.00 16.22
N SER A 134 -0.60 0.62 17.44
CA SER A 134 0.14 -0.41 18.20
C SER A 134 0.16 -1.74 17.46
N ASP A 135 -0.98 -2.15 16.88
CA ASP A 135 -1.10 -3.36 16.07
C ASP A 135 -0.31 -3.27 14.76
N THR A 136 -0.30 -2.11 14.11
CA THR A 136 0.49 -1.87 12.89
C THR A 136 1.99 -1.97 13.19
N LEU A 137 2.46 -1.31 14.25
CA LEU A 137 3.86 -1.37 14.66
C LEU A 137 4.30 -2.78 15.02
N ARG A 138 3.45 -3.53 15.75
CA ARG A 138 3.70 -4.94 16.06
C ARG A 138 3.80 -5.79 14.79
N CYS A 139 2.84 -5.66 13.87
CA CYS A 139 2.81 -6.38 12.60
C CYS A 139 4.11 -6.16 11.79
N LEU A 140 4.53 -4.91 11.65
CA LEU A 140 5.74 -4.56 10.91
C LEU A 140 7.01 -5.08 11.60
N ARG A 141 7.10 -4.95 12.93
CA ARG A 141 8.25 -5.44 13.70
C ARG A 141 8.38 -6.96 13.67
N GLU A 142 7.26 -7.68 13.72
CA GLU A 142 7.24 -9.13 13.56
C GLU A 142 7.77 -9.53 12.18
N ALA A 143 7.36 -8.81 11.12
CA ALA A 143 7.86 -9.04 9.77
C ALA A 143 9.36 -8.71 9.61
N GLU A 144 9.86 -7.63 10.22
CA GLU A 144 11.29 -7.31 10.26
C GLU A 144 12.09 -8.43 10.96
N GLY A 145 11.63 -8.90 12.13
CA GLY A 145 12.32 -9.93 12.89
C GLY A 145 12.33 -11.32 12.24
N ILE A 146 11.40 -11.61 11.32
CA ILE A 146 11.44 -12.84 10.51
C ILE A 146 12.61 -12.79 9.53
N LEU A 147 12.84 -11.66 8.87
CA LEU A 147 13.95 -11.49 7.93
C LEU A 147 15.31 -11.63 8.63
N ASP A 148 15.46 -10.99 9.79
CA ASP A 148 16.70 -11.08 10.59
C ASP A 148 17.04 -12.52 11.02
N ASN A 149 16.04 -13.40 11.15
CA ASN A 149 16.25 -14.81 11.46
C ASN A 149 16.57 -15.64 10.21
N GLU A 150 15.99 -15.34 9.06
CA GLU A 150 16.31 -16.04 7.81
C GLU A 150 17.75 -15.73 7.34
N ASP A 151 18.21 -14.49 7.46
CA ASP A 151 19.59 -14.10 7.14
C ASP A 151 20.66 -14.75 8.04
N ARG A 152 20.28 -15.21 9.25
CA ARG A 152 21.20 -15.89 10.19
C ARG A 152 21.27 -17.40 10.00
N LEU A 153 20.39 -17.98 9.18
CA LEU A 153 20.30 -19.41 8.90
C LEU A 153 20.91 -19.81 7.55
N GLN A 154 21.46 -18.84 6.80
CA GLN A 154 22.23 -19.04 5.57
C GLN A 154 23.73 -18.88 5.82
#